data_AF-A0AA44WFP5-F1
#
_entry.id   AF-A0AA44WFP5-F1
#
_cell.length_a   1.000
_cell.length_b   1.000
_cell.length_c   1.000
_cell.angle_alpha   90.00
_cell.angle_beta   90.00
_cell.angle_gamma   90.00
#
_symmetry.space_group_name_H-M   'P 1'
#
loop_
_entity.id
_entity.type
_entity.pdbx_description
1 polymer ?
#
loop_
_entity_poly.entity_id
_entity_poly.type
_entity_poly.pdbx_seq_one_letter_code
_entity_poly.pdbx_strand_id
1 'polypeptide(L)'
;MDSEHDESIEDTQHEIAELEAKLAAARQRLQKKAKTETTLVHRPSEIPLNAFSSANHYILLLSDSALPLGSFAFSSGLESYLAHTPRNSATFSVFLPESISSYASTTLPFVLAAYRDPSALATLDDTLDAAIICTVGRRASIAQGRALLSIWERSFASSLPHHAVEALKPYAALLRASNSASSASSSAKTPAGACHDLPPAAHAHLAPLFGAVASLVGLTLHQTAYVFMLSHIKALVSAAVRASMFGPYQAQKVLGSGDVPRMIAAAIEREWATPVEEAGQTMPIMDLWIGRHELLYSRIFNS
;
A
#
# COMPACT_ATOMS: atom_id res chain seq x y z
N MET A 1 55.12 0.45 40.48
CA MET A 1 53.84 -0.11 39.97
C MET A 1 53.42 0.54 38.66
N ASP A 2 53.89 1.74 38.31
CA ASP A 2 53.52 2.40 37.04
C ASP A 2 54.34 1.96 35.81
N SER A 3 55.50 1.31 35.98
CA SER A 3 56.37 0.92 34.86
C SER A 3 55.96 -0.38 34.16
N GLU A 4 55.34 -1.33 34.87
CA GLU A 4 54.88 -2.60 34.27
C GLU A 4 53.56 -2.44 33.48
N HIS A 5 52.79 -1.39 33.75
CA HIS A 5 51.53 -1.13 33.04
C HIS A 5 51.77 -0.43 31.69
N ASP A 6 52.84 0.35 31.58
CA ASP A 6 53.22 1.07 30.36
C ASP A 6 53.84 0.12 29.31
N GLU A 7 54.68 -0.84 29.74
CA GLU A 7 55.20 -1.91 28.86
C GLU A 7 54.08 -2.76 28.25
N SER A 8 53.02 -3.07 29.00
CA SER A 8 51.88 -3.84 28.50
C SER A 8 51.05 -3.08 27.45
N ILE A 9 51.01 -1.75 27.51
CA ILE A 9 50.29 -0.91 26.53
C ILE A 9 51.11 -0.80 25.25
N GLU A 10 52.43 -0.61 25.36
CA GLU A 10 53.32 -0.56 24.20
C GLU A 10 53.36 -1.88 23.44
N ASP A 11 53.40 -3.02 24.14
CA ASP A 11 53.32 -4.35 23.53
C ASP A 11 52.00 -4.56 22.77
N THR A 12 50.88 -4.12 23.36
CA THR A 12 49.56 -4.22 22.71
C THR A 12 49.48 -3.31 21.47
N GLN A 13 50.07 -2.12 21.52
CA GLN A 13 50.14 -1.21 20.37
C GLN A 13 51.03 -1.77 19.26
N HIS A 14 52.13 -2.44 19.61
CA HIS A 14 52.99 -3.12 18.66
C HIS A 14 52.26 -4.30 17.97
N GLU A 15 51.50 -5.08 18.74
CA GLU A 15 50.68 -6.18 18.21
C GLU A 15 49.59 -5.67 17.25
N ILE A 16 48.92 -4.56 17.58
CA ILE A 16 47.93 -3.93 16.70
C ILE A 16 48.58 -3.49 15.38
N ALA A 17 49.75 -2.85 15.43
CA ALA A 17 50.45 -2.41 14.23
C ALA A 17 50.87 -3.60 13.33
N GLU A 18 51.29 -4.71 13.93
CA GLU A 18 51.64 -5.92 13.20
C GLU A 18 50.41 -6.56 12.53
N LEU A 19 49.27 -6.59 13.24
CA LEU A 19 47.99 -7.10 12.72
C LEU A 19 47.45 -6.24 11.58
N GLU A 20 47.56 -4.91 11.68
CA GLU A 20 47.17 -4.01 10.59
C GLU A 20 48.03 -4.20 9.35
N ALA A 21 49.35 -4.40 9.51
CA ALA A 21 50.26 -4.70 8.41
C ALA A 21 49.91 -6.04 7.74
N LYS A 22 49.60 -7.07 8.53
CA LYS A 22 49.14 -8.39 8.03
C LYS A 22 47.81 -8.25 7.26
N LEU A 23 46.89 -7.43 7.76
CA LEU A 23 45.59 -7.18 7.14
C LEU A 23 45.72 -6.40 5.82
N ALA A 24 46.61 -5.40 5.76
CA ALA A 24 46.92 -4.67 4.53
C ALA A 24 47.53 -5.59 3.46
N ALA A 25 48.45 -6.48 3.85
CA ALA A 25 49.05 -7.46 2.95
C ALA A 25 48.01 -8.48 2.44
N ALA A 26 47.10 -8.95 3.31
CA ALA A 26 46.01 -9.84 2.92
C ALA A 26 45.04 -9.17 1.93
N ARG A 27 44.67 -7.90 2.17
CA ARG A 27 43.82 -7.11 1.24
C ARG A 27 44.49 -6.92 -0.12
N GLN A 28 45.80 -6.66 -0.17
CA GLN A 28 46.53 -6.56 -1.43
C GLN A 28 46.59 -7.90 -2.19
N ARG A 29 46.75 -9.04 -1.48
CA ARG A 29 46.68 -10.38 -2.09
C ARG A 29 45.30 -10.65 -2.67
N LEU A 30 44.23 -10.25 -1.98
CA LEU A 30 42.84 -10.38 -2.45
C LEU A 30 42.59 -9.52 -3.70
N GLN A 31 43.07 -8.27 -3.72
CA GLN A 31 42.95 -7.39 -4.90
C GLN A 31 43.79 -7.88 -6.09
N LYS A 32 44.99 -8.44 -5.86
CA LYS A 32 45.78 -9.07 -6.92
C LYS A 32 45.08 -10.30 -7.48
N LYS A 33 44.49 -11.15 -6.62
CA LYS A 33 43.72 -12.33 -7.06
C LYS A 33 42.49 -11.92 -7.89
N ALA A 34 41.76 -10.89 -7.46
CA ALA A 34 40.64 -10.33 -8.21
C ALA A 34 41.07 -9.74 -9.57
N LYS A 35 42.22 -9.06 -9.64
CA LYS A 35 42.77 -8.55 -10.91
C LYS A 35 43.25 -9.67 -11.84
N THR A 36 43.86 -10.74 -11.31
CA THR A 36 44.29 -11.89 -12.11
C THR A 36 43.10 -12.70 -12.66
N GLU A 37 41.99 -12.78 -11.92
CA GLU A 37 40.73 -13.38 -12.40
C GLU A 37 40.01 -12.51 -13.45
N THR A 38 40.29 -11.20 -13.49
CA THR A 38 39.68 -10.27 -14.46
C THR A 38 40.29 -10.38 -15.87
N THR A 39 41.53 -10.86 -16.02
CA THR A 39 42.25 -10.86 -17.31
C THR A 39 41.95 -12.06 -18.22
N LEU A 40 41.24 -13.10 -17.76
CA LEU A 40 41.03 -14.34 -18.53
C LEU A 40 39.59 -14.63 -18.97
N VAL A 41 38.60 -13.80 -18.63
CA VAL A 41 37.21 -14.03 -19.06
C VAL A 41 36.53 -12.70 -19.37
N HIS A 42 36.68 -12.20 -20.60
CA HIS A 42 35.75 -11.22 -21.14
C HIS A 42 34.46 -11.93 -21.55
N ARG A 43 33.70 -12.44 -20.57
CA ARG A 43 32.28 -12.73 -20.74
C ARG A 43 31.56 -11.38 -20.52
N PRO A 44 30.56 -11.00 -21.35
CA PRO A 44 29.76 -9.82 -21.05
C PRO A 44 29.25 -9.96 -19.61
N SER A 45 29.49 -8.95 -18.79
CA SER A 45 29.14 -8.94 -17.38
C SER A 45 27.66 -9.28 -17.24
N GLU A 46 27.36 -10.52 -16.85
CA GLU A 46 26.01 -10.92 -16.46
C GLU A 46 25.63 -9.95 -15.35
N ILE A 47 24.65 -9.07 -15.62
CA ILE A 47 24.08 -8.19 -14.59
C ILE A 47 23.69 -9.14 -13.46
N PRO A 48 24.31 -9.06 -12.27
CA PRO A 48 23.99 -9.99 -11.21
C PRO A 48 22.49 -9.94 -10.99
N LEU A 49 21.81 -11.08 -10.92
CA LEU A 49 20.35 -11.15 -10.72
C LEU A 49 19.88 -10.32 -9.50
N ASN A 50 20.78 -10.06 -8.55
CA ASN A 50 20.60 -9.20 -7.38
C ASN A 50 20.71 -7.67 -7.66
N ALA A 51 20.99 -7.24 -8.90
CA ALA A 51 21.09 -5.83 -9.26
C ALA A 51 19.73 -5.12 -9.25
N PHE A 52 18.64 -5.88 -9.39
CA PHE A 52 17.29 -5.39 -9.22
C PHE A 52 16.81 -5.70 -7.81
N SER A 53 16.63 -4.66 -6.99
CA SER A 53 15.99 -4.82 -5.68
C SER A 53 14.59 -5.43 -5.87
N SER A 54 14.26 -6.47 -5.11
CA SER A 54 12.90 -7.06 -5.10
C SER A 54 11.82 -6.01 -4.87
N ALA A 55 12.13 -4.95 -4.11
CA ALA A 55 11.24 -3.81 -3.90
C ALA A 55 10.85 -3.10 -5.20
N ASN A 56 11.76 -2.98 -6.17
CA ASN A 56 11.46 -2.38 -7.48
C ASN A 56 10.53 -3.27 -8.32
N HIS A 57 10.53 -4.58 -8.08
CA HIS A 57 9.58 -5.47 -8.75
C HIS A 57 8.18 -5.29 -8.16
N TYR A 58 8.05 -5.35 -6.83
CA TYR A 58 6.75 -5.24 -6.17
C TYR A 58 6.13 -3.85 -6.27
N ILE A 59 6.92 -2.78 -6.31
CA ILE A 59 6.37 -1.43 -6.54
C ILE A 59 5.71 -1.35 -7.91
N LEU A 60 6.31 -1.95 -8.95
CA LEU A 60 5.73 -1.98 -10.29
C LEU A 60 4.43 -2.79 -10.30
N LEU A 61 4.42 -3.98 -9.68
CA LEU A 61 3.22 -4.82 -9.56
C LEU A 61 2.09 -4.12 -8.81
N LEU A 62 2.36 -3.53 -7.65
CA LEU A 62 1.37 -2.83 -6.84
C LEU A 62 0.87 -1.53 -7.50
N SER A 63 1.69 -0.91 -8.36
CA SER A 63 1.31 0.27 -9.15
C SER A 63 0.58 -0.05 -10.45
N ASP A 64 0.49 -1.33 -10.84
CA ASP A 64 -0.09 -1.73 -12.11
C ASP A 64 -1.62 -1.49 -12.09
N SER A 65 -2.12 -0.84 -13.15
CA SER A 65 -3.57 -0.67 -13.36
C SER A 65 -4.30 -1.99 -13.66
N ALA A 66 -3.58 -3.01 -14.12
CA ALA A 66 -4.11 -4.34 -14.38
C ALA A 66 -4.11 -5.25 -13.14
N LEU A 67 -3.59 -4.78 -11.99
CA LEU A 67 -3.66 -5.53 -10.74
C LEU A 67 -5.14 -5.85 -10.43
N PRO A 68 -5.51 -7.13 -10.22
CA PRO A 68 -6.92 -7.55 -10.19
C PRO A 68 -7.60 -7.22 -8.86
N LEU A 69 -7.52 -5.96 -8.42
CA LEU A 69 -8.24 -5.43 -7.26
C LEU A 69 -9.70 -5.07 -7.59
N GLY A 70 -10.06 -5.06 -8.88
CA GLY A 70 -11.36 -4.60 -9.34
C GLY A 70 -11.52 -3.08 -9.27
N SER A 71 -10.44 -2.30 -9.06
CA SER A 71 -10.46 -0.84 -9.00
C SER A 71 -11.08 -0.19 -10.23
N PHE A 72 -10.92 -0.81 -11.41
CA PHE A 72 -11.59 -0.41 -12.65
C PHE A 72 -13.13 -0.42 -12.53
N ALA A 73 -13.73 -1.26 -11.70
CA ALA A 73 -15.17 -1.29 -11.55
C ALA A 73 -15.73 -0.07 -10.79
N PHE A 74 -14.92 0.69 -10.05
CA PHE A 74 -15.38 1.77 -9.16
C PHE A 74 -15.08 3.15 -9.75
N SER A 75 -15.99 4.11 -9.55
CA SER A 75 -15.80 5.52 -9.96
C SER A 75 -15.49 6.46 -8.80
N SER A 76 -15.55 5.96 -7.57
CA SER A 76 -15.37 6.74 -6.34
C SER A 76 -16.22 8.01 -6.30
N GLY A 77 -17.47 7.92 -6.75
CA GLY A 77 -18.44 9.02 -6.75
C GLY A 77 -18.44 9.89 -8.01
N LEU A 78 -17.52 9.67 -8.97
CA LEU A 78 -17.46 10.47 -10.20
C LEU A 78 -18.73 10.36 -11.05
N GLU A 79 -19.33 9.17 -11.14
CA GLU A 79 -20.58 8.99 -11.90
C GLU A 79 -21.72 9.79 -11.29
N SER A 80 -21.87 9.72 -9.96
CA SER A 80 -22.84 10.52 -9.23
C SER A 80 -22.58 12.02 -9.34
N TYR A 81 -21.31 12.44 -9.29
CA TYR A 81 -20.92 13.82 -9.50
C TYR A 81 -21.42 14.33 -10.84
N LEU A 82 -21.19 13.58 -11.91
CA LEU A 82 -21.65 13.93 -13.26
C LEU A 82 -23.17 13.94 -13.40
N ALA A 83 -23.85 12.99 -12.74
CA ALA A 83 -25.30 12.88 -12.83
C ALA A 83 -26.04 13.97 -12.03
N HIS A 84 -25.48 14.42 -10.91
CA HIS A 84 -26.12 15.37 -10.00
C HIS A 84 -25.61 16.81 -10.13
N THR A 85 -24.50 17.03 -10.84
CA THR A 85 -23.99 18.37 -11.13
C THR A 85 -24.55 18.85 -12.47
N PRO A 86 -24.96 20.12 -12.61
CA PRO A 86 -25.38 20.67 -13.90
C PRO A 86 -24.35 20.41 -15.00
N ARG A 87 -24.81 20.01 -16.19
CA ARG A 87 -23.96 19.49 -17.30
C ARG A 87 -22.79 20.38 -17.72
N ASN A 88 -22.83 21.68 -17.43
CA ASN A 88 -21.77 22.64 -17.79
C ASN A 88 -20.86 23.04 -16.62
N SER A 89 -21.12 22.53 -15.42
CA SER A 89 -20.35 22.85 -14.20
C SER A 89 -19.50 21.68 -13.72
N ALA A 90 -19.82 20.46 -14.18
CA ALA A 90 -19.08 19.26 -13.79
C ALA A 90 -17.73 19.18 -14.52
N THR A 91 -16.63 19.41 -13.80
CA THR A 91 -15.27 19.37 -14.38
C THR A 91 -14.35 18.48 -13.55
N PHE A 92 -13.52 17.71 -14.25
CA PHE A 92 -12.57 16.82 -13.58
C PHE A 92 -11.50 17.58 -12.80
N SER A 93 -11.16 18.79 -13.23
CA SER A 93 -10.22 19.68 -12.54
C SER A 93 -10.70 20.13 -11.16
N VAL A 94 -12.03 20.13 -10.92
CA VAL A 94 -12.61 20.40 -9.59
C VAL A 94 -12.74 19.11 -8.79
N PHE A 95 -13.26 18.06 -9.42
CA PHE A 95 -13.49 16.78 -8.74
C PHE A 95 -12.19 16.10 -8.28
N LEU A 96 -11.12 16.14 -9.08
CA LEU A 96 -9.88 15.40 -8.78
C LEU A 96 -9.22 15.88 -7.48
N PRO A 97 -8.96 17.19 -7.25
CA PRO A 97 -8.41 17.66 -5.99
C PRO A 97 -9.28 17.33 -4.77
N GLU A 98 -10.62 17.46 -4.88
CA GLU A 98 -11.55 17.13 -3.80
C GLU A 98 -11.49 15.64 -3.45
N SER A 99 -11.47 14.79 -4.48
CA SER A 99 -11.36 13.34 -4.32
C SER A 99 -10.01 12.91 -3.73
N ILE A 100 -8.91 13.52 -4.16
CA ILE A 100 -7.58 13.25 -3.59
C ILE A 100 -7.54 13.67 -2.12
N SER A 101 -8.05 14.87 -1.79
CA SER A 101 -8.06 15.36 -0.41
C SER A 101 -8.88 14.44 0.50
N SER A 102 -10.09 14.08 0.06
CA SER A 102 -11.02 13.19 0.74
C SER A 102 -10.43 11.79 0.95
N TYR A 103 -9.84 11.22 -0.09
CA TYR A 103 -9.26 9.88 -0.03
C TYR A 103 -8.04 9.85 0.89
N ALA A 104 -7.16 10.85 0.78
CA ALA A 104 -5.98 10.95 1.64
C ALA A 104 -6.35 11.02 3.12
N SER A 105 -7.24 11.93 3.52
CA SER A 105 -7.59 12.14 4.93
C SER A 105 -8.32 10.96 5.57
N THR A 106 -9.05 10.16 4.78
CA THR A 106 -9.84 9.02 5.27
C THR A 106 -9.07 7.70 5.26
N THR A 107 -8.08 7.54 4.37
CA THR A 107 -7.45 6.22 4.16
C THR A 107 -5.94 6.22 4.37
N LEU A 108 -5.24 7.33 4.10
CA LEU A 108 -3.78 7.37 4.18
C LEU A 108 -3.25 7.15 5.60
N PRO A 109 -3.85 7.72 6.68
CA PRO A 109 -3.43 7.41 8.05
C PRO A 109 -3.42 5.90 8.36
N PHE A 110 -4.41 5.15 7.87
CA PHE A 110 -4.50 3.70 8.05
C PHE A 110 -3.44 2.94 7.24
N VAL A 111 -3.13 3.39 6.01
CA VAL A 111 -2.02 2.83 5.21
C VAL A 111 -0.70 3.02 5.94
N LEU A 112 -0.43 4.24 6.44
CA LEU A 112 0.81 4.56 7.12
C LEU A 112 0.94 3.81 8.45
N ALA A 113 -0.15 3.72 9.23
CA ALA A 113 -0.17 2.97 10.48
C ALA A 113 0.08 1.48 10.27
N ALA A 114 -0.63 0.84 9.32
CA ALA A 114 -0.47 -0.59 9.05
C ALA A 114 0.88 -0.93 8.40
N TYR A 115 1.48 0.01 7.65
CA TYR A 115 2.84 -0.16 7.16
C TYR A 115 3.85 -0.18 8.32
N ARG A 116 3.72 0.75 9.27
CA ARG A 116 4.62 0.90 10.42
C ARG A 116 4.50 -0.28 11.39
N ASP A 117 3.27 -0.76 11.60
CA ASP A 117 2.99 -1.93 12.42
C ASP A 117 1.97 -2.88 11.72
N PRO A 118 2.45 -3.84 10.93
CA PRO A 118 1.60 -4.83 10.29
C PRO A 118 0.84 -5.75 11.29
N SER A 119 1.30 -5.84 12.55
CA SER A 119 0.65 -6.69 13.55
C SER A 119 -0.66 -6.09 14.07
N ALA A 120 -0.80 -4.77 14.00
CA ALA A 120 -2.02 -4.03 14.35
C ALA A 120 -3.12 -4.09 13.26
N LEU A 121 -2.89 -4.82 12.16
CA LEU A 121 -3.78 -4.85 10.99
C LEU A 121 -5.24 -5.16 11.33
N ALA A 122 -5.51 -6.12 12.23
CA ALA A 122 -6.88 -6.46 12.62
C ALA A 122 -7.61 -5.30 13.30
N THR A 123 -6.93 -4.60 14.22
CA THR A 123 -7.48 -3.44 14.93
C THR A 123 -7.66 -2.25 13.99
N LEU A 124 -6.72 -2.02 13.08
CA LEU A 124 -6.80 -0.95 12.09
C LEU A 124 -7.93 -1.19 11.08
N ASP A 125 -8.14 -2.44 10.67
CA ASP A 125 -9.25 -2.86 9.81
C ASP A 125 -10.61 -2.62 10.47
N ASP A 126 -10.76 -3.02 11.74
CA ASP A 126 -11.97 -2.78 12.54
C ASP A 126 -12.24 -1.29 12.77
N THR A 127 -11.19 -0.52 13.09
CA THR A 127 -11.27 0.94 13.29
C THR A 127 -11.69 1.63 11.99
N LEU A 128 -11.14 1.22 10.84
CA LEU A 128 -11.52 1.78 9.56
C LEU A 128 -12.97 1.41 9.18
N ASP A 129 -13.41 0.18 9.44
CA ASP A 129 -14.81 -0.21 9.22
C ASP A 129 -15.75 0.67 10.05
N ALA A 130 -15.41 0.95 11.31
CA ALA A 130 -16.17 1.84 12.16
C ALA A 130 -16.17 3.31 11.66
N ALA A 131 -15.06 3.76 11.05
CA ALA A 131 -14.90 5.13 10.57
C ALA A 131 -15.59 5.39 9.21
N ILE A 132 -15.72 4.40 8.34
CA ILE A 132 -16.35 4.58 7.02
C ILE A 132 -17.88 4.58 7.15
N ILE A 133 -18.47 5.77 7.12
CA ILE A 133 -19.94 5.96 7.21
C ILE A 133 -20.62 5.54 5.89
N CYS A 134 -20.05 5.92 4.74
CA CYS A 134 -20.64 5.61 3.45
C CYS A 134 -20.58 4.11 3.13
N THR A 135 -21.73 3.44 3.14
CA THR A 135 -21.87 2.00 2.92
C THR A 135 -21.34 1.55 1.55
N VAL A 136 -21.52 2.38 0.53
CA VAL A 136 -21.01 2.15 -0.82
C VAL A 136 -19.48 2.14 -0.81
N GLY A 137 -18.87 3.19 -0.25
CA GLY A 137 -17.41 3.28 -0.09
C GLY A 137 -16.84 2.16 0.77
N ARG A 138 -17.54 1.78 1.84
CA ARG A 138 -17.18 0.65 2.70
C ARG A 138 -17.11 -0.65 1.93
N ARG A 139 -18.15 -0.99 1.16
CA ARG A 139 -18.18 -2.22 0.33
C ARG A 139 -17.09 -2.21 -0.73
N ALA A 140 -16.84 -1.06 -1.38
CA ALA A 140 -15.76 -0.92 -2.36
C ALA A 140 -14.39 -1.20 -1.71
N SER A 141 -14.13 -0.62 -0.54
CA SER A 141 -12.89 -0.82 0.22
C SER A 141 -12.69 -2.30 0.62
N ILE A 142 -13.74 -2.97 1.11
CA ILE A 142 -13.72 -4.39 1.47
C ILE A 142 -13.48 -5.27 0.23
N ALA A 143 -14.17 -4.99 -0.87
CA ALA A 143 -14.02 -5.78 -2.10
C ALA A 143 -12.58 -5.71 -2.64
N GLN A 144 -12.00 -4.50 -2.67
CA GLN A 144 -10.63 -4.29 -3.13
C GLN A 144 -9.58 -4.91 -2.18
N GLY A 145 -9.77 -4.78 -0.86
CA GLY A 145 -8.85 -5.40 0.10
C GLY A 145 -8.92 -6.93 0.11
N ARG A 146 -10.11 -7.53 0.01
CA ARG A 146 -10.24 -8.99 -0.17
C ARG A 146 -9.55 -9.49 -1.44
N ALA A 147 -9.65 -8.73 -2.53
CA ALA A 147 -8.93 -9.05 -3.76
C ALA A 147 -7.41 -8.96 -3.56
N LEU A 148 -6.91 -7.95 -2.85
CA LEU A 148 -5.49 -7.82 -2.51
C LEU A 148 -5.00 -9.00 -1.66
N LEU A 149 -5.76 -9.41 -0.64
CA LEU A 149 -5.40 -10.57 0.19
C LEU A 149 -5.34 -11.86 -0.63
N SER A 150 -6.27 -12.04 -1.57
CA SER A 150 -6.25 -13.19 -2.49
C SER A 150 -5.00 -13.20 -3.38
N ILE A 151 -4.58 -12.04 -3.90
CA ILE A 151 -3.32 -11.92 -4.66
C ILE A 151 -2.12 -12.24 -3.76
N TRP A 152 -2.12 -11.75 -2.52
CA TRP A 152 -1.08 -12.07 -1.55
C TRP A 152 -0.95 -13.58 -1.35
N GLU A 153 -2.04 -14.27 -1.00
CA GLU A 153 -2.02 -15.71 -0.70
C GLU A 153 -1.66 -16.56 -1.93
N ARG A 154 -2.11 -16.16 -3.13
CA ARG A 154 -1.93 -16.96 -4.35
C ARG A 154 -0.66 -16.66 -5.13
N SER A 155 -0.06 -15.49 -4.95
CA SER A 155 1.01 -15.01 -5.82
C SER A 155 2.22 -14.49 -5.05
N PHE A 156 2.03 -13.57 -4.10
CA PHE A 156 3.19 -12.92 -3.47
C PHE A 156 3.83 -13.81 -2.40
N ALA A 157 3.02 -14.47 -1.59
CA ALA A 157 3.50 -15.24 -0.43
C ALA A 157 4.51 -16.34 -0.78
N SER A 158 4.41 -16.96 -1.96
CA SER A 158 5.32 -18.04 -2.39
C SER A 158 6.75 -17.56 -2.67
N SER A 159 6.92 -16.27 -2.95
CA SER A 159 8.20 -15.66 -3.38
C SER A 159 8.83 -14.80 -2.28
N LEU A 160 8.22 -14.73 -1.09
CA LEU A 160 8.65 -13.89 0.02
C LEU A 160 9.29 -14.71 1.15
N PRO A 161 10.14 -14.08 1.99
CA PRO A 161 10.69 -14.73 3.18
C PRO A 161 9.59 -15.23 4.14
N HIS A 162 9.87 -16.33 4.84
CA HIS A 162 8.90 -16.97 5.74
C HIS A 162 8.32 -16.02 6.79
N HIS A 163 9.14 -15.14 7.37
CA HIS A 163 8.66 -14.16 8.37
C HIS A 163 7.60 -13.20 7.82
N ALA A 164 7.72 -12.80 6.56
CA ALA A 164 6.78 -11.89 5.91
C ALA A 164 5.43 -12.59 5.69
N VAL A 165 5.46 -13.87 5.33
CA VAL A 165 4.27 -14.70 5.16
C VAL A 165 3.56 -14.95 6.50
N GLU A 166 4.31 -15.26 7.56
CA GLU A 166 3.76 -15.47 8.90
C GLU A 166 3.04 -14.24 9.45
N ALA A 167 3.49 -13.03 9.13
CA ALA A 167 2.90 -11.79 9.63
C ALA A 167 1.41 -11.64 9.27
N LEU A 168 0.98 -12.07 8.07
CA LEU A 168 -0.41 -11.97 7.62
C LEU A 168 -1.27 -13.21 7.90
N LYS A 169 -0.67 -14.34 8.31
CA LYS A 169 -1.41 -15.58 8.58
C LYS A 169 -2.49 -15.43 9.67
N PRO A 170 -2.23 -14.78 10.82
CA PRO A 170 -3.25 -14.58 11.86
C PRO A 170 -4.45 -13.79 11.34
N TYR A 171 -4.19 -12.74 10.57
CA TYR A 171 -5.23 -11.90 9.98
C TYR A 171 -6.09 -12.68 8.96
N ALA A 172 -5.45 -13.44 8.06
CA ALA A 172 -6.17 -14.29 7.12
C ALA A 172 -7.02 -15.38 7.81
N ALA A 173 -6.55 -15.92 8.93
CA ALA A 173 -7.32 -16.87 9.74
C ALA A 173 -8.54 -16.20 10.40
N LEU A 174 -8.39 -14.98 10.93
CA LEU A 174 -9.49 -14.18 11.47
C LEU A 174 -10.59 -13.90 10.43
N LEU A 175 -10.18 -13.52 9.21
CA LEU A 175 -11.11 -13.27 8.11
C LEU A 175 -11.88 -14.54 7.70
N ARG A 176 -11.20 -15.68 7.65
CA ARG A 176 -11.83 -16.99 7.35
C ARG A 176 -12.83 -17.39 8.43
N ALA A 177 -12.48 -17.23 9.71
CA ALA A 177 -13.39 -17.51 10.82
C ALA A 177 -14.64 -16.61 10.76
N SER A 178 -14.48 -15.34 10.42
CA SER A 178 -15.57 -14.38 10.28
C SER A 178 -16.56 -14.77 9.17
N ASN A 179 -16.07 -15.21 8.00
CA ASN A 179 -16.93 -15.67 6.90
C ASN A 179 -17.69 -16.97 7.24
N SER A 180 -17.10 -17.86 8.03
CA SER A 180 -17.75 -19.10 8.48
C SER A 180 -18.88 -18.81 9.46
N ALA A 181 -18.68 -17.87 10.39
CA ALA A 181 -19.69 -17.46 11.36
C ALA A 181 -20.90 -16.78 10.69
N SER A 182 -20.67 -15.89 9.72
CA SER A 182 -21.76 -15.24 8.97
C SER A 182 -22.61 -16.24 8.19
N SER A 183 -21.97 -17.27 7.59
CA SER A 183 -22.67 -18.31 6.83
C SER A 183 -23.52 -19.24 7.71
N ALA A 184 -23.07 -19.50 8.95
CA ALA A 184 -23.83 -20.29 9.92
C ALA A 184 -25.10 -19.55 10.41
N SER A 185 -24.98 -18.25 10.67
CA SER A 185 -26.10 -17.40 11.14
C SER A 185 -27.26 -17.31 10.13
N SER A 186 -26.98 -17.33 8.82
CA SER A 186 -28.03 -17.28 7.78
C SER A 186 -28.86 -18.57 7.65
N SER A 187 -28.44 -19.67 8.30
CA SER A 187 -29.07 -20.98 8.17
C SER A 187 -29.86 -21.43 9.42
N ALA A 188 -29.70 -20.74 10.55
CA ALA A 188 -30.35 -21.11 11.81
C ALA A 188 -31.47 -20.12 12.15
N LYS A 189 -32.73 -20.60 12.19
CA LYS A 189 -33.82 -19.90 12.89
C LYS A 189 -33.49 -19.88 14.39
N THR A 190 -32.81 -18.84 14.86
CA THR A 190 -32.47 -18.68 16.28
C THR A 190 -33.67 -18.11 17.05
N PRO A 191 -34.00 -18.64 18.24
CA PRO A 191 -35.09 -18.13 19.06
C PRO A 191 -34.77 -16.71 19.56
N ALA A 192 -35.78 -15.85 19.59
CA ALA A 192 -35.69 -14.48 20.08
C ALA A 192 -35.18 -14.47 21.54
N GLY A 193 -33.96 -13.98 21.77
CA GLY A 193 -33.43 -13.76 23.13
C GLY A 193 -31.95 -14.13 23.37
N ALA A 194 -31.24 -14.74 22.43
CA ALA A 194 -29.79 -14.91 22.53
C ALA A 194 -29.06 -13.65 22.01
N CYS A 195 -27.98 -13.25 22.68
CA CYS A 195 -27.21 -12.04 22.41
C CYS A 195 -26.94 -11.85 20.90
N HIS A 196 -27.36 -10.70 20.40
CA HIS A 196 -27.20 -10.25 19.02
C HIS A 196 -25.73 -10.35 18.58
N ASP A 197 -25.53 -11.06 17.47
CA ASP A 197 -24.44 -10.98 16.48
C ASP A 197 -23.29 -10.02 16.84
N LEU A 198 -22.20 -10.56 17.40
CA LEU A 198 -20.93 -9.84 17.40
C LEU A 198 -20.54 -9.53 15.95
N PRO A 199 -20.15 -8.29 15.63
CA PRO A 199 -19.72 -7.93 14.28
C PRO A 199 -18.53 -8.80 13.82
N PRO A 200 -18.35 -9.00 12.50
CA PRO A 200 -17.24 -9.76 11.97
C PRO A 200 -15.90 -9.22 12.50
N ALA A 201 -15.01 -10.12 12.95
CA ALA A 201 -13.75 -9.72 13.57
C ALA A 201 -12.70 -9.21 12.56
N ALA A 202 -12.97 -9.35 11.25
CA ALA A 202 -12.16 -8.78 10.17
C ALA A 202 -13.01 -8.59 8.91
N HIS A 203 -12.77 -7.50 8.18
CA HIS A 203 -13.50 -7.11 6.97
C HIS A 203 -12.61 -7.17 5.71
N ALA A 204 -11.32 -6.88 5.86
CA ALA A 204 -10.32 -6.73 4.79
C ALA A 204 -10.51 -5.49 3.93
N HIS A 205 -10.48 -4.33 4.58
CA HIS A 205 -10.36 -3.03 3.95
C HIS A 205 -9.03 -2.85 3.24
N LEU A 206 -9.09 -2.20 2.06
CA LEU A 206 -7.92 -2.00 1.22
C LEU A 206 -6.80 -1.21 1.92
N ALA A 207 -7.12 -0.11 2.60
CA ALA A 207 -6.12 0.83 3.10
C ALA A 207 -5.13 0.20 4.11
N PRO A 208 -5.56 -0.37 5.25
CA PRO A 208 -4.62 -0.97 6.19
C PRO A 208 -3.95 -2.22 5.59
N LEU A 209 -4.68 -3.02 4.81
CA LEU A 209 -4.09 -4.20 4.18
C LEU A 209 -3.01 -3.84 3.15
N PHE A 210 -3.21 -2.77 2.37
CA PHE A 210 -2.22 -2.29 1.41
C PHE A 210 -0.94 -1.82 2.11
N GLY A 211 -1.08 -1.09 3.23
CA GLY A 211 0.05 -0.68 4.06
C GLY A 211 0.86 -1.87 4.57
N ALA A 212 0.18 -2.86 5.15
CA ALA A 212 0.82 -4.08 5.66
C ALA A 212 1.51 -4.87 4.53
N VAL A 213 0.82 -5.12 3.41
CA VAL A 213 1.40 -5.84 2.26
C VAL A 213 2.62 -5.10 1.71
N ALA A 214 2.55 -3.79 1.53
CA ALA A 214 3.65 -3.00 1.00
C ALA A 214 4.89 -3.02 1.90
N SER A 215 4.70 -3.01 3.23
CA SER A 215 5.77 -3.18 4.21
C SER A 215 6.44 -4.54 4.07
N LEU A 216 5.65 -5.60 3.97
CA LEU A 216 6.12 -6.98 3.91
C LEU A 216 6.82 -7.35 2.60
N VAL A 217 6.48 -6.70 1.48
CA VAL A 217 7.18 -6.88 0.19
C VAL A 217 8.40 -5.94 0.03
N GLY A 218 8.66 -5.08 1.02
CA GLY A 218 9.87 -4.25 1.08
C GLY A 218 9.80 -2.90 0.35
N LEU A 219 8.61 -2.37 0.05
CA LEU A 219 8.49 -0.96 -0.38
C LEU A 219 8.88 -0.07 0.79
N THR A 220 9.43 1.13 0.52
CA THR A 220 9.59 2.15 1.56
C THR A 220 8.25 2.80 1.91
N LEU A 221 8.12 3.38 3.10
CA LEU A 221 6.89 4.05 3.53
C LEU A 221 6.43 5.13 2.53
N HIS A 222 7.37 5.91 1.99
CA HIS A 222 7.09 6.93 0.97
C HIS A 222 6.62 6.30 -0.35
N GLN A 223 7.24 5.21 -0.80
CA GLN A 223 6.80 4.49 -2.00
C GLN A 223 5.39 3.95 -1.83
N THR A 224 5.08 3.35 -0.68
CA THR A 224 3.76 2.84 -0.33
C THR A 224 2.70 3.93 -0.41
N ALA A 225 2.93 5.05 0.28
CA ALA A 225 2.00 6.18 0.29
C ALA A 225 1.77 6.75 -1.13
N TYR A 226 2.84 6.90 -1.90
CA TYR A 226 2.78 7.43 -3.27
C TYR A 226 2.03 6.49 -4.21
N VAL A 227 2.35 5.19 -4.21
CA VAL A 227 1.68 4.19 -5.07
C VAL A 227 0.20 4.09 -4.70
N PHE A 228 -0.13 4.08 -3.41
CA PHE A 228 -1.51 4.03 -2.96
C PHE A 228 -2.34 5.22 -3.48
N MET A 229 -1.83 6.45 -3.32
CA MET A 229 -2.49 7.65 -3.83
C MET A 229 -2.55 7.70 -5.36
N LEU A 230 -1.47 7.31 -6.04
CA LEU A 230 -1.44 7.24 -7.50
C LEU A 230 -2.44 6.23 -8.06
N SER A 231 -2.62 5.08 -7.39
CA SER A 231 -3.58 4.06 -7.79
C SER A 231 -5.02 4.59 -7.78
N HIS A 232 -5.39 5.37 -6.76
CA HIS A 232 -6.70 6.06 -6.73
C HIS A 232 -6.85 7.04 -7.89
N ILE A 233 -5.84 7.87 -8.15
CA ILE A 233 -5.87 8.84 -9.27
C ILE A 233 -5.97 8.12 -10.62
N LYS A 234 -5.22 7.03 -10.83
CA LYS A 234 -5.31 6.21 -12.04
C LYS A 234 -6.71 5.62 -12.23
N ALA A 235 -7.35 5.15 -11.16
CA ALA A 235 -8.72 4.64 -11.18
C ALA A 235 -9.71 5.75 -11.57
N LEU A 236 -9.60 6.95 -10.99
CA LEU A 236 -10.44 8.11 -11.32
C LEU A 236 -10.26 8.57 -12.76
N VAL A 237 -9.02 8.66 -13.24
CA VAL A 237 -8.72 9.03 -14.63
C VAL A 237 -9.31 7.99 -15.59
N SER A 238 -9.20 6.69 -15.26
CA SER A 238 -9.83 5.61 -16.04
C SER A 238 -11.36 5.71 -16.03
N ALA A 239 -11.98 6.04 -14.90
CA ALA A 239 -13.42 6.28 -14.80
C ALA A 239 -13.84 7.50 -15.64
N ALA A 240 -13.10 8.60 -15.60
CA ALA A 240 -13.39 9.81 -16.35
C ALA A 240 -13.32 9.60 -17.88
N VAL A 241 -12.37 8.80 -18.36
CA VAL A 241 -12.29 8.40 -19.77
C VAL A 241 -13.54 7.62 -20.19
N ARG A 242 -13.98 6.65 -19.37
CA ARG A 242 -15.18 5.83 -19.65
C ARG A 242 -16.47 6.63 -19.55
N ALA A 243 -16.51 7.62 -18.65
CA ALA A 243 -17.59 8.58 -18.56
C ALA A 243 -17.55 9.65 -19.67
N SER A 244 -16.64 9.53 -20.64
CA SER A 244 -16.49 10.43 -21.79
C SER A 244 -16.21 11.90 -21.42
N MET A 245 -15.61 12.15 -20.25
CA MET A 245 -15.19 13.50 -19.86
C MET A 245 -13.98 13.97 -20.69
N PHE A 246 -13.08 13.04 -21.03
CA PHE A 246 -11.91 13.30 -21.88
C PHE A 246 -11.36 12.01 -22.49
N GLY A 247 -10.55 12.13 -23.53
CA GLY A 247 -9.96 11.00 -24.25
C GLY A 247 -8.70 10.40 -23.59
N PRO A 248 -8.22 9.23 -24.07
CA PRO A 248 -7.06 8.54 -23.49
C PRO A 248 -5.75 9.34 -23.56
N TYR A 249 -5.53 10.14 -24.60
CA TYR A 249 -4.36 11.02 -24.68
C TYR A 249 -4.41 12.16 -23.66
N GLN A 250 -5.60 12.72 -23.42
CA GLN A 250 -5.81 13.73 -22.38
C GLN A 250 -5.63 13.11 -20.98
N ALA A 251 -6.05 11.87 -20.78
CA ALA A 251 -5.78 11.12 -19.56
C ALA A 251 -4.27 10.97 -19.28
N GLN A 252 -3.47 10.61 -20.29
CA GLN A 252 -2.02 10.54 -20.15
C GLN A 252 -1.40 11.92 -19.92
N LYS A 253 -1.94 12.98 -20.53
CA LYS A 253 -1.52 14.36 -20.25
C LYS A 253 -1.76 14.74 -18.79
N VAL A 254 -2.89 14.32 -18.20
CA VAL A 254 -3.20 14.55 -16.77
C VAL A 254 -2.21 13.79 -15.89
N LEU A 255 -2.00 12.49 -16.14
CA LEU A 255 -1.09 11.66 -15.33
C LEU A 255 0.38 12.04 -15.46
N GLY A 256 0.81 12.45 -16.67
CA GLY A 256 2.16 12.92 -16.94
C GLY A 256 2.39 14.40 -16.60
N SER A 257 1.36 15.12 -16.15
CA SER A 257 1.49 16.51 -15.72
C SER A 257 2.27 16.61 -14.40
N GLY A 258 2.92 17.76 -14.18
CA GLY A 258 3.55 18.06 -12.89
C GLY A 258 2.55 18.29 -11.75
N ASP A 259 1.25 18.41 -12.05
CA ASP A 259 0.21 18.65 -11.03
C ASP A 259 -0.05 17.41 -10.17
N VAL A 260 -0.13 16.23 -10.79
CA VAL A 260 -0.45 14.98 -10.09
C VAL A 260 0.59 14.64 -9.01
N PRO A 261 1.90 14.60 -9.30
CA PRO A 261 2.92 14.36 -8.26
C PRO A 261 2.87 15.41 -7.13
N ARG A 262 2.57 16.67 -7.46
CA ARG A 262 2.49 17.76 -6.48
C ARG A 262 1.29 17.60 -5.54
N MET A 263 0.13 17.23 -6.08
CA MET A 263 -1.07 16.94 -5.29
C MET A 263 -0.87 15.73 -4.39
N ILE A 264 -0.24 14.66 -4.90
CA ILE A 264 0.11 13.49 -4.10
C ILE A 264 1.07 13.88 -2.98
N ALA A 265 2.15 14.62 -3.28
CA ALA A 265 3.12 15.04 -2.28
C ALA A 265 2.48 15.88 -1.18
N ALA A 266 1.65 16.87 -1.54
CA ALA A 266 0.94 17.70 -0.56
C ALA A 266 -0.03 16.89 0.31
N ALA A 267 -0.73 15.91 -0.27
CA ALA A 267 -1.62 15.03 0.48
C ALA A 267 -0.84 14.12 1.44
N ILE A 268 0.28 13.56 1.00
CA ILE A 268 1.16 12.72 1.85
C ILE A 268 1.75 13.55 2.99
N GLU A 269 2.27 14.74 2.70
CA GLU A 269 2.86 15.63 3.70
C GLU A 269 1.83 16.01 4.76
N ARG A 270 0.60 16.35 4.35
CA ARG A 270 -0.49 16.71 5.24
C ARG A 270 -0.87 15.57 6.19
N GLU A 271 -0.96 14.34 5.69
CA GLU A 271 -1.43 13.19 6.48
C GLU A 271 -0.30 12.36 7.12
N TRP A 272 0.97 12.75 6.95
CA TRP A 272 2.11 11.93 7.32
C TRP A 272 2.15 11.53 8.81
N ALA A 273 1.72 12.46 9.66
CA ALA A 273 1.70 12.35 11.11
C ALA A 273 0.28 12.28 11.70
N THR A 274 -0.76 12.26 10.86
CA THR A 274 -2.15 12.18 11.31
C THR A 274 -2.38 10.82 11.99
N PRO A 275 -2.84 10.77 13.25
CA PRO A 275 -3.21 9.53 13.91
C PRO A 275 -4.53 8.99 13.34
N VAL A 276 -4.77 7.67 13.44
CA VAL A 276 -5.95 7.04 12.80
C VAL A 276 -7.27 7.49 13.42
N GLU A 277 -7.24 7.97 14.66
CA GLU A 277 -8.36 8.53 15.41
C GLU A 277 -8.80 9.90 14.87
N GLU A 278 -7.89 10.62 14.20
CA GLU A 278 -8.17 11.91 13.55
C GLU A 278 -8.44 11.74 12.04
N ALA A 279 -8.30 10.53 11.50
CA ALA A 279 -8.63 10.24 10.11
C ALA A 279 -10.12 10.42 9.87
N GLY A 280 -10.47 11.19 8.82
CA GLY A 280 -11.86 11.57 8.61
C GLY A 280 -12.13 12.25 7.28
N GLN A 281 -13.42 12.44 6.99
CA GLN A 281 -13.88 13.04 5.74
C GLN A 281 -13.69 14.57 5.74
N THR A 282 -12.75 15.08 4.95
CA THR A 282 -12.54 16.54 4.80
C THR A 282 -13.48 17.19 3.79
N MET A 283 -14.04 16.40 2.86
CA MET A 283 -14.93 16.88 1.79
C MET A 283 -16.26 16.13 1.87
N PRO A 284 -17.23 16.56 2.71
CA PRO A 284 -18.50 15.85 2.92
C PRO A 284 -19.27 15.56 1.62
N ILE A 285 -19.11 16.42 0.62
CA ILE A 285 -19.75 16.27 -0.69
C ILE A 285 -19.27 15.00 -1.43
N MET A 286 -18.01 14.60 -1.25
CA MET A 286 -17.47 13.37 -1.83
C MET A 286 -18.20 12.14 -1.30
N ASP A 287 -18.43 12.10 0.02
CA ASP A 287 -19.14 11.01 0.67
C ASP A 287 -20.60 10.93 0.19
N LEU A 288 -21.24 12.09 0.02
CA LEU A 288 -22.58 12.19 -0.54
C LEU A 288 -22.63 11.66 -1.98
N TRP A 289 -21.69 12.04 -2.85
CA TRP A 289 -21.66 11.53 -4.23
C TRP A 289 -21.41 10.03 -4.28
N ILE A 290 -20.51 9.50 -3.48
CA ILE A 290 -20.28 8.05 -3.39
C ILE A 290 -21.56 7.35 -2.93
N GLY A 291 -22.20 7.82 -1.86
CA GLY A 291 -23.43 7.20 -1.33
C GLY A 291 -24.61 7.28 -2.29
N ARG A 292 -24.76 8.39 -3.03
CA ARG A 292 -25.83 8.56 -4.03
C ARG A 292 -25.65 7.72 -5.28
N HIS A 293 -24.53 7.02 -5.44
CA HIS A 293 -24.31 6.11 -6.57
C HIS A 293 -25.39 5.04 -6.69
N GLU A 294 -25.93 4.56 -5.57
CA GLU A 294 -27.02 3.59 -5.55
C GLU A 294 -28.35 4.12 -6.09
N LEU A 295 -28.53 5.45 -6.11
CA LEU A 295 -29.76 6.10 -6.56
C LEU A 295 -29.77 6.36 -8.07
N LEU A 296 -28.67 6.09 -8.76
CA LEU A 296 -28.58 6.28 -10.21
C LEU A 296 -29.40 5.20 -10.94
N TYR A 297 -30.33 5.65 -11.80
CA TYR A 297 -31.17 4.76 -12.61
C TYR A 297 -30.35 3.89 -13.59
N SER A 298 -29.33 4.48 -14.21
CA SER A 298 -28.39 3.79 -15.11
C SER A 298 -26.98 3.96 -14.56
N ARG A 299 -26.24 2.86 -14.47
CA ARG A 299 -24.90 2.81 -13.87
C ARG A 299 -23.96 2.05 -14.80
N ILE A 300 -22.80 2.63 -15.07
CA ILE A 300 -21.69 1.95 -15.75
C ILE A 300 -20.61 1.48 -14.77
N PHE A 301 -20.60 2.00 -13.54
CA PHE A 301 -19.67 1.59 -12.49
C PHE A 301 -20.39 0.86 -11.34
N ASN A 302 -19.62 0.00 -10.69
CA ASN A 302 -19.98 -0.75 -9.49
C ASN A 302 -19.61 0.01 -8.20
N SER A 303 -19.37 1.34 -8.28
CA SER A 303 -18.97 2.18 -7.12
C SER A 303 -19.71 1.76 -5.87
#